data_AF-A0A1A8LBW4-F1
#
_entry.id   AF-A0A1A8LBW4-F1
#
_cell.length_a   1.000
_cell.length_b   1.000
_cell.length_c   1.000
_cell.angle_alpha   90.00
_cell.angle_beta   90.00
_cell.angle_gamma   90.00
#
_symmetry.space_group_name_H-M   'P 1'
#
loop_
_entity.id
_entity.type
_entity.pdbx_description
1 polymer ?
#
loop_
_entity_poly.entity_id
_entity_poly.type
_entity_poly.pdbx_seq_one_letter_code
_entity_poly.pdbx_strand_id
1 'polypeptide(L)'
;FGENCNERRETLRRNILHLTRSERNRLVSYLNLAKQTVSRDYVVATGTYREMGNGSSPMFADVSVYDVFVWMHYYVSRNALLGGP
;
A
#
# COMPACT_ATOMS: atom_id res chain seq x y z
N PHE A 1 -7.20 -20.01 3.69
CA PHE A 1 -6.77 -20.46 2.34
C PHE A 1 -7.80 -21.46 1.84
N GLY A 2 -7.68 -21.90 0.58
CA GLY A 2 -8.70 -22.70 -0.10
C GLY A 2 -9.85 -21.83 -0.63
N GLU A 3 -10.54 -22.32 -1.67
CA GLU A 3 -11.63 -21.59 -2.35
C GLU A 3 -12.77 -21.21 -1.39
N ASN A 4 -13.04 -22.09 -0.41
CA ASN A 4 -14.07 -21.87 0.61
C ASN A 4 -13.50 -21.29 1.93
N CYS A 5 -12.26 -20.80 1.93
CA CYS A 5 -11.59 -20.23 3.12
C CYS A 5 -11.43 -21.16 4.33
N ASN A 6 -11.59 -22.49 4.16
CA ASN A 6 -11.57 -23.46 5.26
C ASN A 6 -10.17 -23.95 5.67
N GLU A 7 -9.12 -23.61 4.93
CA GLU A 7 -7.75 -24.03 5.27
C GLU A 7 -7.06 -23.01 6.18
N ARG A 8 -6.74 -23.44 7.42
CA ARG A 8 -5.95 -22.64 8.36
C ARG A 8 -4.48 -22.69 7.97
N ARG A 9 -3.85 -21.52 7.87
CA ARG A 9 -2.41 -21.37 7.66
C ARG A 9 -1.89 -20.32 8.61
N GLU A 10 -0.90 -20.67 9.40
CA GLU A 10 -0.25 -19.76 10.32
C GLU A 10 1.06 -19.25 9.74
N THR A 11 1.39 -18.01 10.07
CA THR A 11 2.66 -17.39 9.68
C THR A 11 3.34 -16.85 10.93
N LEU A 12 4.63 -17.13 11.06
CA LEU A 12 5.44 -16.69 12.20
C LEU A 12 6.27 -15.46 11.79
N ARG A 13 6.03 -14.33 12.46
CA ARG A 13 6.87 -13.14 12.33
C ARG A 13 8.12 -13.33 13.19
N ARG A 14 9.29 -13.31 12.56
CA ARG A 14 10.60 -13.52 13.21
C ARG A 14 11.40 -12.22 13.22
N ASN A 15 12.33 -12.10 14.17
CA ASN A 15 13.30 -11.02 14.18
C ASN A 15 14.18 -11.09 12.92
N ILE A 16 14.29 -9.98 12.19
CA ILE A 16 15.04 -9.87 10.93
C ILE A 16 16.53 -10.19 11.13
N LEU A 17 17.08 -9.88 12.30
CA LEU A 17 18.48 -10.16 12.61
C LEU A 17 18.77 -11.65 12.78
N HIS A 18 17.76 -12.45 13.12
CA HIS A 18 17.85 -13.91 13.28
C HIS A 18 17.58 -14.67 11.97
N LEU A 19 17.31 -13.97 10.87
CA LEU A 19 17.16 -14.59 9.55
C LEU A 19 18.51 -14.99 8.96
N THR A 20 18.53 -16.11 8.26
CA THR A 20 19.66 -16.53 7.43
C THR A 20 19.94 -15.50 6.33
N ARG A 21 21.13 -15.54 5.74
CA ARG A 21 21.52 -14.63 4.65
C ARG A 21 20.56 -14.71 3.46
N SER A 22 20.14 -15.91 3.08
CA SER A 22 19.20 -16.13 1.96
C SER A 22 17.80 -15.59 2.28
N GLU A 23 17.27 -15.83 3.48
CA GLU A 23 15.98 -15.28 3.92
C GLU A 23 15.99 -13.74 3.92
N ARG A 24 17.07 -13.13 4.42
CA ARG A 24 17.21 -11.67 4.44
C ARG A 24 17.27 -11.08 3.04
N ASN A 25 18.06 -11.69 2.15
CA ASN A 25 18.14 -11.27 0.75
C ASN A 25 16.76 -11.40 0.07
N ARG A 26 16.02 -12.48 0.36
CA ARG A 26 14.66 -12.69 -0.16
C ARG A 26 13.67 -11.64 0.37
N LEU A 27 13.77 -11.26 1.64
CA LEU A 27 12.95 -10.18 2.20
C LEU A 27 13.20 -8.86 1.46
N VAL A 28 14.47 -8.46 1.30
CA VAL A 28 14.84 -7.22 0.61
C VAL A 28 14.42 -7.26 -0.86
N SER A 29 14.60 -8.40 -1.55
CA SER A 29 14.20 -8.52 -2.95
C SER A 29 12.68 -8.39 -3.14
N TYR A 30 11.87 -8.94 -2.22
CA TYR A 30 10.42 -8.78 -2.29
C TYR A 30 9.94 -7.37 -1.92
N LEU A 31 10.61 -6.69 -0.99
CA LEU A 31 10.32 -5.27 -0.73
C LEU A 31 10.60 -4.42 -1.97
N ASN A 32 11.72 -4.66 -2.64
CA ASN A 32 12.04 -4.00 -3.90
C ASN A 32 11.03 -4.34 -5.00
N LEU A 33 10.62 -5.61 -5.12
CA LEU A 33 9.57 -6.02 -6.06
C LEU A 33 8.25 -5.29 -5.77
N ALA A 34 7.83 -5.20 -4.51
CA ALA A 34 6.60 -4.50 -4.13
C ALA A 34 6.65 -3.01 -4.47
N LYS A 35 7.82 -2.38 -4.41
CA LYS A 35 8.03 -0.98 -4.79
C LYS A 35 8.03 -0.76 -6.31
N GLN A 36 8.33 -1.79 -7.10
CA GLN A 36 8.35 -1.72 -8.56
C GLN A 36 7.07 -2.26 -9.22
N THR A 37 6.22 -2.94 -8.46
CA THR A 37 4.99 -3.57 -8.97
C THR A 37 3.80 -2.66 -8.72
N VAL A 38 3.10 -2.25 -9.78
CA VAL A 38 1.84 -1.50 -9.68
C VAL A 38 0.79 -2.33 -8.94
N SER A 39 0.10 -1.71 -8.00
CA SER A 39 -1.00 -2.30 -7.24
C SER A 39 -2.17 -2.63 -8.18
N ARG A 40 -2.69 -3.86 -8.09
CA ARG A 40 -3.81 -4.30 -8.93
C ARG A 40 -5.18 -3.99 -8.32
N ASP A 41 -5.24 -3.94 -6.99
CA ASP A 41 -6.50 -3.83 -6.25
C ASP A 41 -6.80 -2.38 -5.82
N TYR A 42 -5.77 -1.52 -5.79
CA TYR A 42 -5.86 -0.16 -5.25
C TYR A 42 -5.15 0.87 -6.11
N VAL A 43 -5.77 2.04 -6.23
CA VAL A 43 -5.22 3.30 -6.73
C VAL A 43 -5.32 4.37 -5.64
N VAL A 44 -4.56 5.44 -5.75
CA VAL A 44 -4.57 6.52 -4.73
C VAL A 44 -5.17 7.80 -5.28
N ALA A 45 -5.89 8.54 -4.43
CA ALA A 45 -6.43 9.83 -4.78
C ALA A 45 -5.32 10.90 -4.86
N THR A 46 -5.33 11.68 -5.93
CA THR A 46 -4.37 12.78 -6.14
C THR A 46 -4.97 14.16 -5.88
N GLY A 47 -6.29 14.25 -5.71
CA GLY A 47 -7.03 15.48 -5.41
C GLY A 47 -8.04 15.28 -4.28
N THR A 48 -8.60 16.41 -3.81
CA THR A 48 -9.72 16.44 -2.86
C THR A 48 -11.04 16.14 -3.56
N TYR A 49 -12.06 15.72 -2.80
CA TYR A 49 -13.39 15.44 -3.35
C TYR A 49 -14.01 16.62 -4.12
N ARG A 50 -13.72 17.85 -3.66
CA ARG A 50 -14.16 19.08 -4.33
C ARG A 50 -13.45 19.29 -5.67
N GLU A 51 -12.15 19.04 -5.75
CA GLU A 51 -11.39 19.10 -7.01
C GLU A 51 -11.83 18.03 -8.00
N MET A 52 -12.31 16.88 -7.50
CA MET A 52 -12.92 15.83 -8.31
C MET A 52 -14.33 16.18 -8.82
N GLY A 53 -14.77 17.44 -8.72
CA GLY A 53 -16.11 17.85 -9.10
C GLY A 53 -17.20 17.10 -8.33
N ASN A 54 -17.01 16.88 -7.03
CA ASN A 54 -17.88 16.07 -6.18
C ASN A 54 -18.11 14.64 -6.73
N GLY A 55 -17.05 14.06 -7.32
CA GLY A 55 -17.07 12.70 -7.87
C GLY A 55 -17.32 12.61 -9.38
N SER A 56 -17.65 13.71 -10.07
CA SER A 56 -17.84 13.69 -11.52
C SER A 56 -16.54 13.58 -12.33
N SER A 57 -15.40 13.98 -11.76
CA SER A 57 -14.08 13.93 -12.41
C SER A 57 -13.08 13.19 -11.51
N PRO A 58 -13.00 11.86 -11.60
CA PRO A 58 -12.13 11.07 -10.71
C PRO A 58 -10.65 11.42 -10.90
N MET A 59 -9.95 11.69 -9.80
CA MET A 59 -8.50 12.00 -9.79
C MET A 59 -7.74 10.92 -9.04
N PHE A 60 -7.41 9.84 -9.73
CA PHE A 60 -6.65 8.72 -9.18
C PHE A 60 -5.38 8.46 -9.97
N ALA A 61 -4.36 7.93 -9.28
CA ALA A 61 -3.12 7.50 -9.90
C ALA A 61 -2.80 6.06 -9.51
N ASP A 62 -2.28 5.33 -10.51
CA ASP A 62 -1.65 4.03 -10.29
C ASP A 62 -0.37 4.21 -9.48
N VAL A 63 -0.21 3.39 -8.46
CA VAL A 63 0.97 3.40 -7.58
C VAL A 63 1.43 1.99 -7.28
N SER A 64 2.68 1.85 -6.84
CA SER A 64 3.21 0.55 -6.44
C SER A 64 2.53 -0.01 -5.19
N VAL A 65 2.60 -1.32 -4.99
CA VAL A 65 2.08 -1.98 -3.78
C VAL A 65 2.69 -1.36 -2.51
N TYR A 66 3.99 -1.06 -2.54
CA TYR A 66 4.65 -0.40 -1.40
C TYR A 66 4.18 1.05 -1.21
N ASP A 67 3.91 1.78 -2.30
CA ASP A 67 3.44 3.16 -2.24
C ASP A 67 2.01 3.29 -1.74
N VAL A 68 1.14 2.31 -1.97
CA VAL A 68 -0.18 2.25 -1.32
C VAL A 68 -0.01 2.26 0.20
N PHE A 69 0.89 1.44 0.74
CA PHE A 69 1.16 1.38 2.19
C PHE A 69 1.66 2.72 2.73
N VAL A 70 2.57 3.39 2.02
CA VAL A 70 3.09 4.71 2.41
C VAL A 70 2.01 5.80 2.30
N TRP A 71 1.23 5.78 1.21
CA TRP A 71 0.18 6.76 0.96
C TRP A 71 -0.91 6.71 2.02
N MET A 72 -1.32 5.50 2.46
CA MET A 72 -2.29 5.35 3.56
C MET A 72 -1.81 6.05 4.83
N HIS A 73 -0.54 5.86 5.20
CA HIS A 73 0.04 6.54 6.36
C HIS A 73 0.04 8.06 6.18
N TYR A 74 0.51 8.55 5.02
CA TYR A 74 0.46 9.98 4.70
C TYR A 74 -0.96 10.55 4.80
N TYR A 75 -1.95 9.84 4.25
CA TYR A 75 -3.32 10.29 4.18
C TYR A 75 -3.98 10.41 5.56
N VAL A 76 -3.67 9.52 6.50
CA VAL A 76 -4.21 9.60 7.88
C VAL A 76 -3.44 10.56 8.78
N SER A 77 -2.18 10.88 8.45
CA SER A 77 -1.33 11.75 9.27
C SER A 77 -1.25 13.20 8.79
N ARG A 78 -1.78 13.52 7.60
CA ARG A 78 -1.78 14.89 7.07
C ARG A 78 -2.74 15.80 7.84
N ASN A 79 -2.45 17.10 7.82
CA ASN A 79 -3.33 18.12 8.38
C ASN A 79 -4.65 18.21 7.59
N ALA A 80 -5.70 18.64 8.29
CA ALA A 80 -6.97 19.01 7.68
C ALA A 80 -6.78 20.20 6.73
N LEU A 81 -7.31 20.10 5.52
CA LEU A 81 -7.34 21.21 4.58
C LEU A 81 -8.52 22.12 4.90
N LEU A 82 -8.24 23.31 5.44
CA LEU A 82 -9.28 24.28 5.80
C LEU A 82 -9.72 25.18 4.62
N GLY A 83 -9.06 25.05 3.47
CA GLY A 83 -9.22 25.96 2.33
C GLY A 83 -8.26 27.15 2.42
N GLY A 84 -7.80 27.62 1.26
CA GLY A 84 -7.16 28.93 1.12
C GLY A 84 -8.20 29.99 0.75
N PRO A 85 -7.85 31.30 0.83
CA PRO A 85 -8.71 32.38 0.35
C PRO A 85 -9.10 32.20 -1.13
#